data_AF-A0A954LG78-F1
#
_entry.id   AF-A0A954LG78-F1
#
_cell.length_a   1.000
_cell.length_b   1.000
_cell.length_c   1.000
_cell.angle_alpha   90.00
_cell.angle_beta   90.00
_cell.angle_gamma   90.00
#
_symmetry.space_group_name_H-M   'P 1'
#
loop_
_entity.id
_entity.type
_entity.pdbx_description
1 polymer ?
#
loop_
_entity_poly.entity_id
_entity_poly.type
_entity_poly.pdbx_seq_one_letter_code
_entity_poly.pdbx_strand_id
1 'polypeptide(L)'
;MKSSSQIRTREELIYALCRAAEIEHGLTCIYLFAAFSMKRFLSEGLDEVQQDQVRNWEAVVLAVAKQEMEHLGIVCNLLNSIGAPQHFSRPNLPQPAEYYQTEFPFSLEPFSLATIQMFMEFEKPATNDFAEGEVEGDGLVP
;
A
#
# COMPACT_ATOMS: atom_id res chain seq x y z
N MET A 1 8.46 1.99 -23.48
CA MET A 1 8.72 0.53 -23.50
C MET A 1 8.93 0.08 -22.05
N LYS A 2 7.91 -0.43 -21.36
CA LYS A 2 8.11 -1.07 -20.06
C LYS A 2 8.66 -2.46 -20.34
N SER A 3 9.97 -2.64 -20.18
CA SER A 3 10.55 -3.98 -20.09
C SER A 3 9.91 -4.63 -18.87
N SER A 4 9.14 -5.70 -19.06
CA SER A 4 8.84 -6.63 -17.97
C SER A 4 10.18 -7.10 -17.43
N SER A 5 10.62 -6.55 -16.30
CA SER A 5 11.83 -7.00 -15.62
C SER A 5 11.49 -8.31 -14.94
N GLN A 6 11.48 -9.37 -15.74
CA GLN A 6 11.28 -10.73 -15.26
C GLN A 6 12.28 -11.01 -14.13
N ILE A 7 11.77 -11.36 -12.95
CA ILE A 7 12.59 -11.82 -11.82
C ILE A 7 13.16 -13.19 -12.18
N ARG A 8 14.48 -13.34 -12.19
CA ARG A 8 15.17 -14.57 -12.63
C ARG A 8 16.03 -15.20 -11.54
N THR A 9 16.36 -14.44 -10.50
CA THR A 9 17.21 -14.89 -9.40
C THR A 9 16.54 -14.71 -8.04
N ARG A 10 17.03 -15.46 -7.04
CA ARG A 10 16.55 -15.34 -5.66
C ARG A 10 16.84 -13.95 -5.10
N GLU A 11 17.99 -13.37 -5.44
CA GLU A 11 18.42 -12.05 -4.99
C GLU A 11 17.51 -10.95 -5.55
N GLU A 12 17.14 -11.04 -6.84
CA GLU A 12 16.16 -10.14 -7.46
C GLU A 12 14.78 -10.27 -6.80
N LEU A 13 14.35 -11.49 -6.46
CA LEU A 13 13.09 -11.72 -5.75
C LEU A 13 13.11 -11.09 -4.35
N ILE A 14 14.19 -11.30 -3.59
CA ILE A 14 14.36 -10.69 -2.27
C ILE A 14 14.34 -9.16 -2.37
N TYR A 15 15.06 -8.60 -3.33
CA TYR A 15 15.03 -7.16 -3.57
C TYR A 15 13.61 -6.65 -3.87
N ALA A 16 12.89 -7.31 -4.77
CA ALA A 16 11.52 -6.95 -5.10
C ALA A 16 10.58 -7.04 -3.88
N LEU A 17 10.72 -8.07 -3.05
CA LEU A 17 9.93 -8.23 -1.83
C LEU A 17 10.29 -7.18 -0.77
N CYS A 18 11.56 -6.83 -0.58
CA CYS A 18 11.94 -5.73 0.31
C CYS A 18 11.35 -4.39 -0.19
N ARG A 19 11.36 -4.16 -1.50
CA ARG A 19 10.73 -2.99 -2.12
C ARG A 19 9.21 -2.98 -1.91
N ALA A 20 8.55 -4.12 -2.04
CA ALA A 20 7.13 -4.25 -1.71
C ALA A 20 6.88 -3.91 -0.23
N ALA A 21 7.65 -4.49 0.70
CA ALA A 21 7.51 -4.21 2.13
C ALA A 21 7.66 -2.72 2.47
N GLU A 22 8.59 -2.01 1.81
CA GLU A 22 8.74 -0.57 1.95
C GLU A 22 7.49 0.21 1.50
N ILE A 23 6.88 -0.21 0.39
CA ILE A 23 5.64 0.37 -0.15
C ILE A 23 4.49 0.14 0.83
N GLU A 24 4.20 -1.09 1.22
CA GLU A 24 3.10 -1.45 2.13
C GLU A 24 3.22 -0.70 3.47
N HIS A 25 4.44 -0.65 4.03
CA HIS A 25 4.68 0.09 5.27
C HIS A 25 4.57 1.61 5.07
N GLY A 26 5.03 2.13 3.93
CA GLY A 26 4.86 3.53 3.52
C GLY A 26 3.39 3.93 3.47
N LEU A 27 2.59 3.18 2.72
CA LEU A 27 1.15 3.39 2.54
C LEU A 27 0.41 3.28 3.87
N THR A 28 0.71 2.27 4.69
CA THR A 28 0.18 2.15 6.06
C THR A 28 0.31 3.47 6.84
N CYS A 29 1.51 4.08 6.85
CA CYS A 29 1.75 5.32 7.56
C CYS A 29 0.99 6.51 6.97
N ILE A 30 0.90 6.59 5.64
CA ILE A 30 0.19 7.67 4.95
C ILE A 30 -1.32 7.59 5.25
N TYR A 31 -1.92 6.40 5.16
CA TYR A 31 -3.34 6.20 5.48
C TYR A 31 -3.64 6.51 6.96
N LEU A 32 -2.80 6.05 7.89
CA LEU A 32 -2.96 6.36 9.32
C LEU A 32 -2.89 7.87 9.59
N PHE A 33 -1.94 8.57 8.98
CA PHE A 33 -1.81 10.01 9.15
C PHE A 33 -3.04 10.76 8.64
N ALA A 34 -3.52 10.41 7.44
CA ALA A 34 -4.73 11.00 6.89
C ALA A 34 -5.94 10.75 7.80
N ALA A 35 -6.17 9.51 8.24
CA ALA A 35 -7.26 9.17 9.15
C ALA A 35 -7.18 9.98 10.46
N PHE A 36 -6.00 10.06 11.08
CA PHE A 36 -5.82 10.77 12.35
C PHE A 36 -5.82 12.29 12.25
N SER A 37 -5.80 12.85 11.05
CA SER A 37 -5.98 14.29 10.82
C SER A 37 -7.44 14.72 10.70
N MET A 38 -8.38 13.77 10.62
CA MET A 38 -9.81 14.05 10.51
C MET A 38 -10.36 14.61 11.83
N LYS A 39 -11.33 15.53 11.72
CA LYS A 39 -12.05 16.07 12.87
C LYS A 39 -12.86 14.98 13.57
N ARG A 40 -12.97 15.03 14.90
CA ARG A 40 -13.65 14.02 15.73
C ARG A 40 -14.77 14.58 16.58
N PHE A 41 -14.77 15.86 16.90
CA PHE A 41 -15.65 16.48 17.87
C PHE A 41 -16.50 17.61 17.26
N LEU A 42 -17.72 17.79 17.79
CA LEU A 42 -18.61 18.90 17.41
C LEU A 42 -17.94 20.28 17.63
N SER A 43 -17.07 20.40 18.65
CA SER A 43 -16.30 21.62 18.93
C SER A 43 -15.33 22.03 17.83
N GLU A 44 -15.05 21.14 16.87
CA GLU A 44 -14.21 21.43 15.70
C GLU A 44 -15.03 22.01 14.53
N GLY A 45 -16.29 22.38 14.77
CA GLY A 45 -17.20 22.98 13.79
C GLY A 45 -17.89 21.96 12.89
N LEU A 46 -18.18 20.77 13.44
CA LEU A 46 -19.02 19.77 12.80
C LEU A 46 -20.42 19.81 13.43
N ASP A 47 -21.46 19.60 12.61
CA ASP A 47 -22.75 19.15 13.13
C ASP A 47 -22.76 17.63 13.38
N GLU A 48 -23.82 17.12 14.02
CA GLU A 48 -23.93 15.69 14.37
C GLU A 48 -23.93 14.77 13.14
N VAL A 49 -24.56 15.21 12.05
CA VAL A 49 -24.63 14.43 10.81
C VAL A 49 -23.25 14.37 10.14
N GLN A 50 -22.54 15.50 10.09
CA GLN A 50 -21.18 15.59 9.58
C GLN A 50 -20.21 14.78 10.45
N GLN A 51 -20.37 14.82 11.78
CA GLN A 51 -19.55 14.01 12.69
C GLN A 51 -19.71 12.52 12.39
N ASP A 52 -20.93 12.03 12.18
CA ASP A 52 -21.17 10.64 11.81
C ASP A 52 -20.62 10.29 10.42
N GLN A 53 -20.72 11.20 9.44
CA GLN A 53 -20.10 11.00 8.13
C GLN A 53 -18.58 10.89 8.23
N VAL A 54 -17.93 11.80 8.96
CA VAL A 54 -16.48 11.82 9.14
C VAL A 54 -16.01 10.56 9.88
N ARG A 55 -16.74 10.11 10.90
CA ARG A 55 -16.47 8.83 11.58
C ARG A 55 -16.53 7.64 10.63
N ASN A 56 -17.52 7.60 9.74
CA ASN A 56 -17.64 6.52 8.75
C ASN A 56 -16.47 6.56 7.75
N TRP A 57 -16.08 7.73 7.29
CA TRP A 57 -14.92 7.88 6.39
C TRP A 57 -13.61 7.50 7.09
N GLU A 58 -13.40 7.93 8.33
CA GLU A 58 -12.23 7.54 9.14
C GLU A 58 -12.15 6.01 9.27
N ALA A 59 -13.28 5.36 9.55
CA ALA A 59 -13.35 3.90 9.64
C ALA A 59 -12.94 3.20 8.33
N VAL A 60 -13.33 3.74 7.17
CA VAL A 60 -12.92 3.20 5.87
C VAL A 60 -11.42 3.36 5.65
N VAL A 61 -10.86 4.55 5.90
CA VAL A 61 -9.41 4.79 5.73
C VAL A 61 -8.59 3.92 6.68
N LEU A 62 -9.05 3.76 7.93
CA LEU A 62 -8.40 2.86 8.91
C LEU A 62 -8.50 1.38 8.50
N ALA A 63 -9.59 0.98 7.85
CA ALA A 63 -9.71 -0.38 7.31
C ALA A 63 -8.68 -0.64 6.20
N VAL A 64 -8.46 0.33 5.30
CA VAL A 64 -7.41 0.25 4.28
C VAL A 64 -6.03 0.20 4.94
N ALA A 65 -5.74 1.10 5.90
CA ALA A 65 -4.47 1.07 6.64
C ALA A 65 -4.18 -0.29 7.29
N LYS A 66 -5.23 -0.97 7.78
CA LYS A 66 -5.11 -2.32 8.33
C LYS A 66 -4.80 -3.35 7.23
N GLN A 67 -5.41 -3.25 6.06
CA GLN A 67 -5.10 -4.12 4.92
C GLN A 67 -3.64 -3.99 4.50
N GLU A 68 -3.10 -2.77 4.47
CA GLU A 68 -1.66 -2.55 4.19
C GLU A 68 -0.74 -3.22 5.23
N MET A 69 -1.14 -3.25 6.51
CA MET A 69 -0.41 -4.02 7.54
C MET A 69 -0.49 -5.53 7.29
N GLU A 70 -1.64 -6.02 6.82
CA GLU A 70 -1.81 -7.43 6.44
C GLU A 70 -0.93 -7.78 5.23
N HIS A 71 -0.86 -6.90 4.22
CA HIS A 71 0.02 -7.06 3.06
C HIS A 71 1.51 -7.07 3.46
N LEU A 72 1.94 -6.14 4.31
CA LEU A 72 3.30 -6.15 4.87
C LEU A 72 3.61 -7.48 5.57
N GLY A 73 2.64 -8.01 6.34
CA GLY A 73 2.74 -9.32 6.95
C GLY A 73 2.92 -10.46 5.93
N ILE A 74 2.14 -10.43 4.84
CA ILE A 74 2.26 -11.39 3.74
C ILE A 74 3.64 -11.31 3.09
N VAL A 75 4.12 -10.11 2.75
CA VAL A 75 5.45 -9.91 2.14
C VAL A 75 6.56 -10.43 3.06
N CYS A 76 6.46 -10.16 4.35
CA CYS A 76 7.39 -10.71 5.36
C CYS A 76 7.35 -12.25 5.42
N ASN A 77 6.16 -12.85 5.30
CA ASN A 77 6.02 -14.31 5.25
C ASN A 77 6.64 -14.90 3.97
N LEU A 78 6.49 -14.22 2.83
CA LEU A 78 7.13 -14.61 1.57
C LEU A 78 8.66 -14.55 1.69
N LEU A 79 9.22 -13.48 2.24
CA LEU A 79 10.67 -13.37 2.53
C LEU A 79 11.16 -14.53 3.40
N ASN A 80 10.45 -14.82 4.50
CA ASN A 80 10.77 -15.93 5.39
C ASN A 80 10.74 -17.28 4.65
N SER A 81 9.76 -17.51 3.78
CA SER A 81 9.60 -18.79 3.06
C SER A 81 10.77 -19.13 2.15
N ILE A 82 11.50 -18.12 1.66
CA ILE A 82 12.69 -18.28 0.82
C ILE A 82 13.99 -18.11 1.61
N GLY A 83 13.94 -18.09 2.94
CA GLY A 83 15.10 -17.96 3.83
C GLY A 83 15.73 -16.57 3.84
N ALA A 84 14.97 -15.52 3.54
CA ALA A 84 15.39 -14.13 3.68
C ALA A 84 14.82 -13.53 4.98
N PRO A 85 15.49 -12.54 5.59
CA PRO A 85 14.95 -11.86 6.77
C PRO A 85 13.73 -11.00 6.41
N GLN A 86 12.85 -10.79 7.39
CA GLN A 86 11.76 -9.82 7.29
C GLN A 86 12.30 -8.39 7.11
N HIS A 87 11.59 -7.55 6.36
CA HIS A 87 12.01 -6.18 6.06
C HIS A 87 10.98 -5.16 6.56
N PHE A 88 11.26 -4.50 7.69
CA PHE A 88 10.41 -3.45 8.27
C PHE A 88 10.96 -2.04 8.04
N SER A 89 12.19 -1.93 7.55
CA SER A 89 12.82 -0.64 7.27
C SER A 89 12.24 -0.03 6.01
N ARG A 90 12.07 1.30 6.03
CA ARG A 90 11.72 2.10 4.86
C ARG A 90 12.40 3.47 4.99
N PRO A 91 12.67 4.19 3.89
CA PRO A 91 13.21 5.53 3.97
C PRO A 91 12.23 6.49 4.68
N ASN A 92 12.74 7.61 5.22
CA ASN A 92 11.88 8.60 5.86
C ASN A 92 10.97 9.28 4.84
N LEU A 93 9.73 9.58 5.24
CA LEU A 93 8.80 10.38 4.41
C LEU A 93 9.18 11.87 4.49
N PRO A 94 8.98 12.67 3.43
CA PRO A 94 8.38 12.28 2.14
C PRO A 94 9.38 11.55 1.22
N GLN A 95 8.85 10.75 0.29
CA GLN A 95 9.61 10.17 -0.83
C GLN A 95 9.04 10.66 -2.16
N PRO A 96 9.91 11.02 -3.12
CA PRO A 96 9.46 11.46 -4.44
C PRO A 96 8.84 10.29 -5.21
N ALA A 97 7.94 10.59 -6.15
CA ALA A 97 7.16 9.58 -6.88
C ALA A 97 8.07 8.61 -7.67
N GLU A 98 9.19 9.12 -8.17
CA GLU A 98 10.21 8.38 -8.90
C GLU A 98 10.87 7.29 -8.04
N TYR A 99 10.90 7.46 -6.71
CA TYR A 99 11.50 6.48 -5.82
C TYR A 99 10.76 5.15 -5.89
N TYR A 100 9.43 5.15 -5.86
CA TYR A 100 8.59 3.95 -5.96
C TYR A 100 7.99 3.73 -7.36
N GLN A 101 8.29 4.60 -8.32
CA GLN A 101 7.71 4.58 -9.67
C GLN A 101 6.17 4.70 -9.65
N THR A 102 5.67 5.54 -8.75
CA THR A 102 4.23 5.87 -8.61
C THR A 102 3.91 7.18 -9.32
N GLU A 103 2.63 7.48 -9.51
CA GLU A 103 2.18 8.77 -10.08
C GLU A 103 2.30 9.93 -9.07
N PHE A 104 2.14 9.63 -7.78
CA PHE A 104 2.17 10.60 -6.70
C PHE A 104 3.31 10.32 -5.72
N PRO A 105 3.86 11.36 -5.07
CA PRO A 105 4.84 11.19 -4.02
C PRO A 105 4.21 10.54 -2.79
N PHE A 106 5.06 9.89 -1.99
CA PHE A 106 4.67 9.39 -0.68
C PHE A 106 4.89 10.52 0.33
N SER A 107 3.84 11.23 0.73
CA SER A 107 3.90 12.28 1.76
C SER A 107 2.80 12.13 2.81
N LEU A 108 3.03 12.70 3.99
CA LEU A 108 2.06 12.72 5.08
C LEU A 108 1.15 13.94 4.91
N GLU A 109 0.03 13.75 4.23
CA GLU A 109 -0.96 14.80 3.99
C GLU A 109 -2.22 14.61 4.85
N PRO A 110 -2.78 15.69 5.41
CA PRO A 110 -4.08 15.62 6.08
C PRO A 110 -5.18 15.12 5.14
N PHE A 111 -6.28 14.62 5.71
CA PHE A 111 -7.46 14.21 4.97
C PHE A 111 -8.02 15.40 4.18
N SER A 112 -8.08 15.23 2.87
CA SER A 112 -8.61 16.21 1.93
C SER A 112 -9.09 15.48 0.67
N LEU A 113 -9.85 16.17 -0.19
CA LEU A 113 -10.23 15.63 -1.49
C LEU A 113 -9.01 15.22 -2.32
N ALA A 114 -7.94 16.02 -2.28
CA ALA A 114 -6.69 15.72 -3.01
C ALA A 114 -6.00 14.46 -2.47
N THR A 115 -5.99 14.27 -1.15
CA THR A 115 -5.43 13.08 -0.49
C THR A 115 -6.19 11.81 -0.89
N ILE A 116 -7.52 11.87 -0.97
CA ILE A 116 -8.34 10.74 -1.43
C ILE A 116 -8.13 10.44 -2.91
N GLN A 117 -7.98 11.45 -3.77
CA GLN A 117 -7.65 11.25 -5.18
C GLN A 117 -6.31 10.54 -5.37
N MET A 118 -5.31 10.90 -4.56
CA MET A 118 -4.02 10.21 -4.53
C MET A 118 -4.18 8.74 -4.11
N PHE A 119 -4.96 8.46 -3.06
CA PHE A 119 -5.24 7.08 -2.62
C PHE A 119 -5.90 6.25 -3.73
N MET A 120 -6.86 6.82 -4.45
CA MET A 120 -7.50 6.13 -5.58
C MET A 120 -6.52 5.76 -6.70
N GLU A 121 -5.47 6.56 -6.91
CA GLU A 121 -4.45 6.26 -7.92
C GLU A 121 -3.42 5.23 -7.42
N PHE A 122 -3.14 5.16 -6.11
CA PHE A 122 -2.34 4.07 -5.54
C PHE A 122 -3.06 2.71 -5.65
N GLU A 123 -4.37 2.68 -5.35
CA GLU A 123 -5.18 1.45 -5.36
C GLU A 123 -5.77 1.11 -6.73
N LYS A 124 -5.41 1.87 -7.75
CA LYS A 124 -5.97 1.71 -9.09
C LYS A 124 -5.64 0.31 -9.61
N PRO A 125 -6.65 -0.46 -10.05
CA PRO A 125 -6.40 -1.77 -10.62
C PRO A 125 -5.41 -1.65 -11.78
N ALA A 126 -4.43 -2.55 -11.82
CA ALA A 126 -3.58 -2.67 -12.99
C ALA A 126 -4.44 -2.86 -14.24
N THR A 127 -4.03 -2.27 -15.35
CA THR A 127 -4.62 -2.56 -16.66
C THR A 127 -4.25 -4.00 -17.02
N ASN A 128 -5.11 -4.96 -16.67
CA ASN A 128 -4.83 -6.37 -16.86
C ASN A 128 -4.87 -6.74 -18.36
N ASP A 129 -3.72 -7.08 -18.93
CA ASP A 129 -3.61 -7.94 -20.13
C ASP A 129 -3.42 -9.44 -19.75
N PHE A 130 -3.33 -9.78 -18.46
CA PHE A 130 -2.95 -11.11 -17.95
C PHE A 130 -4.11 -11.87 -17.30
N ALA A 131 -5.30 -11.85 -17.89
CA ALA A 131 -6.43 -12.65 -17.39
C ALA A 131 -6.39 -14.14 -17.79
N GLU A 132 -5.45 -14.56 -18.64
CA GLU A 132 -5.33 -15.97 -19.05
C GLU A 132 -3.86 -16.41 -18.97
N GLY A 133 -3.52 -17.11 -17.89
CA GLY A 133 -2.36 -17.97 -17.84
C GLY A 133 -2.85 -19.41 -17.79
N GLU A 134 -2.62 -20.19 -18.86
CA GLU A 134 -2.77 -21.64 -18.77
C GLU A 134 -1.75 -22.16 -17.74
N VAL A 135 -2.26 -22.81 -16.69
CA VAL A 135 -1.41 -23.49 -15.72
C VAL A 135 -1.00 -24.82 -16.34
N GLU A 136 0.14 -24.87 -17.04
CA GLU A 136 0.76 -26.15 -17.40
C GLU A 136 1.37 -26.78 -16.14
N GLY A 137 0.54 -27.53 -15.42
CA GLY A 137 0.89 -28.23 -14.21
C GLY A 137 1.59 -29.57 -14.45
N ASP A 138 2.82 -29.55 -14.96
CA ASP A 138 3.69 -30.74 -15.01
C ASP A 138 4.61 -30.85 -13.77
N GLY A 139 4.29 -30.14 -12.69
CA GLY A 139 5.14 -30.06 -11.49
C GLY A 139 4.43 -30.02 -10.14
N LEU A 140 3.11 -30.24 -10.09
CA LEU A 140 2.42 -30.39 -8.80
C LEU A 140 2.68 -31.79 -8.25
N VAL A 141 3.74 -31.93 -7.47
CA VAL A 141 3.94 -33.09 -6.60
C VAL A 141 2.88 -33.05 -5.48
N PRO A 142 2.15 -34.15 -5.20
CA PRO A 142 1.09 -34.19 -4.21
C PRO A 142 1.51 -33.74 -2.80
#